data_AF-A0A0S8GTS0-F1
#
_entry.id   AF-A0A0S8GTS0-F1
#
_cell.length_a   1.000
_cell.length_b   1.000
_cell.length_c   1.000
_cell.angle_alpha   90.00
_cell.angle_beta   90.00
_cell.angle_gamma   90.00
#
_symmetry.space_group_name_H-M   'P 1'
#
loop_
_entity.id
_entity.type
_entity.pdbx_description
1 polymer ?
#
loop_
_entity_poly.entity_id
_entity_poly.type
_entity_poly.pdbx_seq_one_letter_code
_entity_poly.pdbx_strand_id
1 'polypeptide(L)'
;MADTKLPSLNKVTIVGNLVRDPELRYTSGGVPVVNFKIASNKKYKDNLGMYRENVCYVGVVAWQNLAQSCGEYLRKGSAVLVEGELRSRIKENEDGSRRNYVEIKAFHVQFLDKRTEPVPLEEENILNLSQTNQENLINFKDSLGKI
;
A
#
# COMPACT_ATOMS: atom_id res chain seq x y z
N MET A 1 -20.60 45.18 6.64
CA MET A 1 -20.30 43.74 6.44
C MET A 1 -19.53 43.28 7.67
N ALA A 2 -19.97 42.23 8.35
CA ALA A 2 -19.17 41.66 9.43
C ALA A 2 -17.95 40.97 8.82
N ASP A 3 -16.74 41.32 9.29
CA ASP A 3 -15.51 40.61 8.99
C ASP A 3 -15.54 39.24 9.69
N THR A 4 -16.21 38.28 9.07
CA THR A 4 -16.21 36.90 9.54
C THR A 4 -14.81 36.31 9.30
N LYS A 5 -13.99 36.28 10.34
CA LYS A 5 -12.69 35.59 10.32
C LYS A 5 -12.94 34.09 10.22
N LEU A 6 -12.76 33.53 9.01
CA LEU A 6 -12.88 32.10 8.80
C LEU A 6 -11.76 31.36 9.57
N PRO A 7 -12.09 30.28 10.29
CA PRO A 7 -11.06 29.41 10.87
C PRO A 7 -10.27 28.73 9.74
N SER A 8 -8.96 28.65 9.89
CA SER A 8 -8.11 27.88 8.98
C SER A 8 -8.26 26.39 9.31
N LEU A 9 -9.22 25.72 8.67
CA LEU A 9 -9.44 24.28 8.80
C LEU A 9 -9.41 23.62 7.43
N ASN A 10 -8.40 22.78 7.21
CA ASN A 10 -8.32 21.86 6.09
C ASN A 10 -7.82 20.53 6.65
N LYS A 11 -8.72 19.58 6.88
CA LYS A 11 -8.38 18.26 7.40
C LYS A 11 -9.12 17.20 6.61
N VAL A 12 -8.39 16.14 6.23
CA VAL A 12 -8.91 14.93 5.58
C VAL A 12 -8.48 13.73 6.40
N THR A 13 -9.41 12.80 6.62
CA THR A 13 -9.14 11.47 7.14
C THR A 13 -9.79 10.47 6.19
N ILE A 14 -9.02 9.53 5.65
CA ILE A 14 -9.49 8.57 4.65
C ILE A 14 -8.82 7.21 4.85
N VAL A 15 -9.59 6.14 4.62
CA VAL A 15 -9.08 4.77 4.61
C VAL A 15 -9.22 4.21 3.20
N GLY A 16 -8.21 3.47 2.74
CA GLY A 16 -8.25 2.80 1.46
C GLY A 16 -7.05 1.89 1.24
N ASN A 17 -7.02 1.26 0.07
CA ASN A 17 -5.93 0.39 -0.35
C ASN A 17 -5.11 1.04 -1.46
N LEU A 18 -3.79 0.86 -1.44
CA LEU A 18 -2.93 1.32 -2.53
C LEU A 18 -3.29 0.62 -3.84
N VAL A 19 -3.51 1.39 -4.91
CA VAL A 19 -3.87 0.82 -6.23
C VAL A 19 -2.65 0.35 -7.03
N ARG A 20 -1.46 0.83 -6.64
CA ARG A 20 -0.15 0.54 -7.22
C ARG A 20 0.94 0.77 -6.18
N ASP A 21 2.14 0.31 -6.44
CA ASP A 21 3.28 0.52 -5.55
C ASP A 21 3.57 2.03 -5.36
N PRO A 22 4.04 2.42 -4.15
CA PRO A 22 4.40 3.81 -3.88
C PRO A 22 5.64 4.22 -4.68
N GLU A 23 5.60 5.44 -5.25
CA GLU A 23 6.72 6.01 -6.00
C GLU A 23 7.55 6.91 -5.07
N LEU A 24 8.59 6.34 -4.43
CA LEU A 24 9.55 7.09 -3.62
C LEU A 24 10.58 7.78 -4.53
N ARG A 25 10.76 9.09 -4.34
CA ARG A 25 11.71 9.92 -5.06
C ARG A 25 12.41 10.88 -4.10
N TYR A 26 13.52 11.46 -4.55
CA TYR A 26 14.22 12.52 -3.84
C TYR A 26 14.12 13.81 -4.63
N THR A 27 13.84 14.92 -3.95
CA THR A 27 13.92 16.25 -4.54
C THR A 27 15.37 16.62 -4.84
N SER A 28 15.60 17.70 -5.61
CA SER A 28 16.95 18.23 -5.87
C SER A 28 17.73 18.58 -4.60
N GLY A 29 17.02 18.88 -3.50
CA GLY A 29 17.62 19.12 -2.17
C GLY A 29 17.79 17.86 -1.31
N GLY A 30 17.61 16.66 -1.87
CA GLY A 30 17.76 15.39 -1.14
C GLY A 30 16.61 15.06 -0.19
N VAL A 31 15.52 15.82 -0.18
CA VAL A 31 14.34 15.53 0.67
C VAL A 31 13.53 14.40 0.03
N PRO A 32 13.24 13.29 0.76
CA PRO A 32 12.42 12.21 0.24
C PRO A 32 10.95 12.62 0.15
N VAL A 33 10.32 12.22 -0.94
CA VAL A 33 8.90 12.41 -1.24
C VAL A 33 8.35 11.12 -1.83
N VAL A 34 7.20 10.67 -1.35
CA VAL A 34 6.51 9.50 -1.87
C VAL A 34 5.15 9.90 -2.39
N ASN A 35 4.81 9.39 -3.57
CA ASN A 35 3.49 9.56 -4.16
C ASN A 35 2.82 8.20 -4.30
N PHE A 36 1.59 8.08 -3.81
CA PHE A 36 0.78 6.89 -4.01
C PHE A 36 -0.68 7.29 -4.21
N LYS A 37 -1.51 6.33 -4.65
CA LYS A 37 -2.94 6.53 -4.86
C LYS A 37 -3.69 5.42 -4.13
N ILE A 38 -4.73 5.80 -3.41
CA ILE A 38 -5.60 4.86 -2.70
C ILE A 38 -6.96 4.77 -3.39
N ALA A 39 -7.59 3.60 -3.25
CA ALA A 39 -9.00 3.39 -3.54
C ALA A 39 -9.77 3.28 -2.21
N SER A 40 -10.78 4.12 -2.03
CA SER A 40 -11.70 4.08 -0.89
C SER A 40 -13.10 3.72 -1.40
N ASN A 41 -13.60 2.56 -0.99
CA ASN A 41 -14.82 1.99 -1.52
C ASN A 41 -16.00 2.20 -0.56
N LYS A 42 -17.14 2.62 -1.10
CA LYS A 42 -18.41 2.72 -0.36
C LYS A 42 -19.49 1.89 -1.05
N LYS A 43 -20.02 0.89 -0.35
CA LYS A 43 -21.22 0.14 -0.79
C LYS A 43 -22.47 0.94 -0.43
N TYR A 44 -23.40 1.05 -1.36
CA TYR A 44 -24.69 1.72 -1.17
C TYR A 44 -25.79 0.99 -1.93
N LYS A 45 -27.04 1.17 -1.51
CA LYS A 45 -28.21 0.63 -2.20
C LYS A 45 -28.77 1.71 -3.13
N ASP A 46 -29.02 1.36 -4.39
CA ASP A 46 -29.63 2.28 -5.35
C ASP A 46 -31.16 2.34 -5.21
N ASN A 47 -31.81 3.21 -5.99
CA ASN A 47 -33.26 3.39 -5.96
C ASN A 47 -34.05 2.13 -6.39
N LEU A 48 -33.39 1.18 -7.08
CA LEU A 48 -33.97 -0.11 -7.51
C LEU A 48 -33.72 -1.21 -6.48
N GLY A 49 -33.06 -0.89 -5.38
CA GLY A 49 -32.76 -1.82 -4.31
C GLY A 49 -31.54 -2.72 -4.57
N MET A 50 -30.75 -2.45 -5.61
CA MET A 50 -29.53 -3.19 -5.92
C MET A 50 -28.34 -2.60 -5.16
N TYR A 51 -27.43 -3.46 -4.68
CA TYR A 51 -26.17 -3.01 -4.11
C TYR A 51 -25.23 -2.56 -5.22
N ARG A 52 -24.72 -1.32 -5.09
CA ARG A 52 -23.68 -0.76 -5.95
C ARG A 52 -22.46 -0.37 -5.11
N GLU A 53 -21.33 -0.27 -5.79
CA GLU A 53 -20.07 0.17 -5.21
C GLU A 53 -19.64 1.49 -5.87
N ASN A 54 -19.28 2.47 -5.04
CA ASN A 54 -18.65 3.70 -5.48
C ASN A 54 -17.21 3.71 -4.98
N VAL A 55 -16.26 3.81 -5.91
CA VAL A 55 -14.82 3.82 -5.61
C VAL A 55 -14.28 5.24 -5.79
N CYS A 56 -13.79 5.82 -4.69
CA CYS A 56 -13.10 7.09 -4.71
C CYS A 56 -11.60 6.86 -4.81
N TYR A 57 -10.98 7.36 -5.88
CA TYR A 57 -9.54 7.30 -6.07
C TYR A 57 -8.89 8.60 -5.65
N VAL A 58 -8.00 8.55 -4.65
CA VAL A 58 -7.38 9.75 -4.09
C VAL A 58 -5.86 9.64 -4.13
N GLY A 59 -5.21 10.67 -4.66
CA GLY A 59 -3.75 10.80 -4.61
C GLY A 59 -3.28 11.26 -3.24
N VAL A 60 -2.17 10.72 -2.78
CA VAL A 60 -1.54 11.05 -1.50
C VAL A 60 -0.07 11.35 -1.74
N VAL A 61 0.43 12.41 -1.09
CA VAL A 61 1.85 12.76 -1.03
C VAL A 61 2.30 12.81 0.43
N ALA A 62 3.37 12.09 0.75
CA ALA A 62 4.04 12.15 2.04
C ALA A 62 5.50 12.59 1.85
N TRP A 63 6.08 13.19 2.88
CA TRP A 63 7.40 13.83 2.85
C TRP A 63 8.29 13.31 3.98
N GLN A 64 9.61 13.48 3.85
CA GLN A 64 10.58 13.22 4.92
C GLN A 64 10.47 11.77 5.45
N ASN A 65 10.47 11.58 6.77
CA ASN A 65 10.43 10.26 7.40
C ASN A 65 9.17 9.49 7.01
N LEU A 66 8.02 10.17 6.87
CA LEU A 66 6.79 9.53 6.41
C LEU A 66 6.92 9.01 4.98
N ALA A 67 7.65 9.73 4.11
CA ALA A 67 7.93 9.26 2.76
C ALA A 67 8.79 7.99 2.77
N GLN A 68 9.83 7.96 3.60
CA GLN A 68 10.71 6.80 3.73
C GLN A 68 9.94 5.58 4.24
N SER A 69 9.18 5.72 5.32
CA SER A 69 8.38 4.61 5.87
C SER A 69 7.36 4.08 4.84
N CYS A 70 6.64 4.97 4.17
CA CYS A 70 5.68 4.57 3.14
C CYS A 70 6.36 3.89 1.94
N GLY A 71 7.49 4.40 1.47
CA GLY A 71 8.25 3.77 0.38
C GLY A 71 8.83 2.41 0.75
N GLU A 72 9.31 2.26 1.99
CA GLU A 72 9.93 1.04 2.48
C GLU A 72 8.91 -0.08 2.69
N TYR A 73 7.73 0.21 3.26
CA TYR A 73 6.81 -0.83 3.72
C TYR A 73 5.55 -1.00 2.88
N LEU A 74 5.05 0.04 2.22
CA LEU A 74 3.80 -0.07 1.47
C LEU A 74 4.04 -0.68 0.09
N ARG A 75 3.10 -1.51 -0.35
CA ARG A 75 3.06 -2.09 -1.70
C ARG A 75 1.65 -1.95 -2.27
N LYS A 76 1.45 -2.26 -3.54
CA LYS A 76 0.13 -2.38 -4.14
C LYS A 76 -0.74 -3.29 -3.26
N GLY A 77 -1.95 -2.83 -2.95
CA GLY A 77 -2.91 -3.53 -2.10
C GLY A 77 -2.83 -3.17 -0.62
N SER A 78 -1.72 -2.57 -0.14
CA SER A 78 -1.58 -2.21 1.28
C SER A 78 -2.72 -1.33 1.77
N ALA A 79 -3.31 -1.72 2.89
CA ALA A 79 -4.38 -0.98 3.55
C ALA A 79 -3.80 0.13 4.43
N VAL A 80 -4.30 1.35 4.28
CA VAL A 80 -3.82 2.52 5.00
C VAL A 80 -4.96 3.40 5.49
N LEU A 81 -4.77 4.01 6.67
CA LEU A 81 -5.48 5.20 7.10
C LEU A 81 -4.55 6.39 6.89
N VAL A 82 -5.06 7.43 6.23
CA VAL A 82 -4.32 8.66 5.90
C VAL A 82 -5.00 9.84 6.57
N GLU A 83 -4.25 10.65 7.30
CA GLU A 83 -4.65 11.98 7.70
C GLU A 83 -3.77 13.04 7.04
N GLY A 84 -4.39 14.13 6.58
CA GLY A 84 -3.71 15.16 5.84
C GLY A 84 -4.57 16.37 5.55
N GLU A 85 -4.12 17.16 4.58
CA GLU A 85 -4.81 18.34 4.08
C GLU A 85 -4.97 18.23 2.56
N LEU A 86 -6.07 18.75 2.00
CA LEU A 86 -6.20 18.85 0.55
C LEU A 86 -5.25 19.91 0.01
N ARG A 87 -4.51 19.57 -1.04
CA ARG A 87 -3.72 20.50 -1.84
C ARG A 87 -4.10 20.41 -3.30
N SER A 88 -4.29 21.58 -3.91
CA SER A 88 -4.33 21.71 -5.35
C SER A 88 -2.91 21.89 -5.88
N ARG A 89 -2.56 21.21 -6.97
CA ARG A 89 -1.32 21.44 -7.71
C ARG A 89 -1.57 21.39 -9.21
N ILE A 90 -0.81 22.18 -9.95
CA ILE A 90 -0.81 22.15 -11.40
C ILE A 90 0.36 21.27 -11.83
N LYS A 91 0.08 20.29 -12.69
CA LYS A 91 1.11 19.53 -13.40
C LYS A 91 1.12 19.97 -14.86
N GLU A 92 2.29 20.32 -15.36
CA GLU A 92 2.53 20.48 -16.80
C GLU A 92 2.85 19.10 -17.39
N ASN A 93 2.18 18.77 -18.48
CA ASN A 93 2.44 17.57 -19.25
C ASN A 93 3.41 17.91 -20.39
N GLU A 94 4.02 16.88 -20.99
CA GLU A 94 4.97 17.00 -22.09
C GLU A 94 4.37 17.67 -23.34
N ASP A 95 3.05 17.60 -23.50
CA ASP A 95 2.29 18.25 -24.56
C ASP A 95 2.02 19.76 -24.32
N GLY A 96 2.55 20.32 -23.22
CA GLY A 96 2.33 21.70 -22.80
C GLY A 96 0.98 21.96 -22.10
N SER A 97 0.12 20.94 -21.94
CA SER A 97 -1.15 21.09 -21.23
C SER A 97 -0.95 21.17 -19.71
N ARG A 98 -1.70 22.05 -19.05
CA ARG A 98 -1.74 22.19 -17.60
C ARG A 98 -2.94 21.46 -17.03
N ARG A 99 -2.71 20.52 -16.12
CA ARG A 99 -3.78 19.81 -15.41
C ARG A 99 -3.74 20.14 -13.93
N ASN A 100 -4.88 20.52 -13.37
CA ASN A 100 -5.04 20.71 -11.93
C ASN A 100 -5.38 19.36 -11.27
N TYR A 101 -4.72 19.08 -10.16
CA TYR A 101 -4.93 17.88 -9.34
C TYR A 101 -5.18 18.31 -7.91
N VAL A 102 -6.18 17.69 -7.29
CA VAL A 102 -6.38 17.75 -5.84
C VAL A 102 -5.85 16.44 -5.25
N GLU A 103 -4.93 16.55 -4.30
CA GLU A 103 -4.31 15.43 -3.60
C GLU A 103 -4.24 15.69 -2.09
N ILE A 104 -4.04 14.64 -1.30
CA ILE A 104 -3.85 14.75 0.15
C ILE A 104 -2.35 14.91 0.41
N LYS A 105 -1.97 16.03 1.03
CA LYS A 105 -0.66 16.15 1.69
C LYS A 105 -0.78 15.49 3.07
N ALA A 106 -0.25 14.29 3.20
CA ALA A 106 -0.34 13.52 4.44
C ALA A 106 0.62 14.07 5.49
N PHE A 107 0.13 14.20 6.72
CA PHE A 107 0.96 14.39 7.92
C PHE A 107 0.97 13.13 8.80
N HIS A 108 0.02 12.20 8.58
CA HIS A 108 -0.01 10.91 9.27
C HIS A 108 -0.48 9.82 8.31
N VAL A 109 0.18 8.66 8.35
CA VAL A 109 -0.26 7.43 7.67
C VAL A 109 -0.11 6.27 8.64
N GLN A 110 -1.19 5.56 8.88
CA GLN A 110 -1.21 4.33 9.66
C GLN A 110 -1.36 3.14 8.71
N PHE A 111 -0.45 2.17 8.83
CA PHE A 111 -0.50 0.95 8.04
C PHE A 111 -1.45 -0.03 8.74
N LEU A 112 -2.39 -0.59 7.99
CA LEU A 112 -3.45 -1.46 8.52
C LEU A 112 -3.23 -2.94 8.16
N ASP A 113 -2.23 -3.23 7.33
CA ASP A 113 -1.87 -4.60 6.98
C ASP A 113 -1.43 -5.36 8.24
N LYS A 114 -1.86 -6.62 8.36
CA LYS A 114 -1.30 -7.52 9.38
C LYS A 114 0.18 -7.69 9.07
N ARG A 115 1.04 -7.45 10.06
CA ARG A 115 2.47 -7.76 9.96
C ARG A 115 2.62 -9.23 9.62
N THR A 116 2.87 -9.54 8.35
CA THR A 116 3.37 -10.86 7.95
C THR A 116 4.80 -10.88 8.45
N GLU A 117 5.06 -11.57 9.55
CA GLU A 117 6.44 -11.88 9.94
C GLU A 117 7.10 -12.55 8.73
N PRO A 118 8.31 -12.12 8.31
CA PRO A 118 9.03 -12.82 7.27
C PRO A 118 9.18 -14.26 7.76
N VAL A 119 8.52 -15.20 7.10
CA VAL A 119 8.78 -16.62 7.31
C VAL A 119 10.25 -16.80 6.94
N PRO A 120 11.14 -17.15 7.87
CA PRO A 120 12.52 -17.44 7.53
C PRO A 120 12.49 -18.52 6.46
N LEU A 121 13.19 -18.30 5.35
CA LEU A 121 13.43 -19.36 4.39
C LEU A 121 14.35 -20.37 5.08
N GLU A 122 13.77 -21.34 5.78
CA GLU A 122 14.51 -22.45 6.36
C GLU A 122 15.01 -23.34 5.21
N GLU A 123 16.26 -23.13 4.79
CA GLU A 123 16.96 -24.00 3.84
C GLU A 123 17.09 -25.45 4.36
N GLU A 124 16.86 -25.71 5.65
CA GLU A 124 17.02 -27.01 6.29
C GLU A 124 15.97 -28.06 5.89
N ASN A 125 14.80 -27.67 5.37
CA ASN A 125 13.75 -28.65 5.05
C ASN A 125 14.05 -29.48 3.78
N ILE A 126 14.93 -29.02 2.88
CA ILE A 126 15.24 -29.77 1.65
C ILE A 126 16.16 -30.97 1.92
N LEU A 127 17.06 -30.88 2.91
CA LEU A 127 18.00 -31.96 3.23
C LEU A 127 17.27 -33.17 3.85
N ASN A 128 16.35 -32.91 4.78
CA ASN A 128 15.58 -33.95 5.47
C ASN A 128 14.68 -34.73 4.51
N LEU A 129 14.04 -34.06 3.54
CA LEU A 129 13.21 -34.73 2.51
C LEU A 129 14.02 -35.66 1.59
N SER A 130 15.30 -35.36 1.33
CA SER A 130 16.17 -36.25 0.54
C SER A 130 16.63 -37.47 1.34
N GLN A 131 16.94 -37.30 2.63
CA GLN A 131 17.41 -38.37 3.51
C GLN A 131 16.29 -39.36 3.85
N THR A 132 15.10 -38.86 4.19
CA THR A 132 13.93 -39.72 4.48
C THR A 132 13.52 -40.56 3.27
N ASN A 133 13.64 -40.03 2.05
CA ASN A 133 13.35 -40.80 0.84
C ASN A 133 14.42 -41.88 0.56
N GLN A 134 15.69 -41.63 0.87
CA GLN A 134 16.75 -42.65 0.74
C GLN A 134 16.63 -43.75 1.79
N GLU A 135 16.36 -43.42 3.06
CA GLU A 135 16.17 -44.42 4.13
C GLU A 135 14.96 -45.32 3.84
N ASN A 136 13.87 -44.76 3.32
CA ASN A 136 12.69 -45.54 2.94
C ASN A 136 12.96 -46.48 1.75
N LEU A 137 13.81 -46.09 0.79
CA LEU A 137 14.22 -46.94 -0.33
C LEU A 137 15.17 -48.08 0.10
N ILE A 138 16.04 -47.83 1.08
CA ILE A 138 16.95 -48.83 1.65
C ILE A 138 16.15 -49.88 2.42
N ASN A 139 15.28 -49.45 3.33
CA ASN A 139 14.43 -50.34 4.14
C ASN A 139 13.48 -51.20 3.27
N PHE A 140 12.99 -50.67 2.15
CA PHE A 140 12.13 -51.42 1.23
C PHE A 140 12.91 -52.51 0.45
N LYS A 141 14.16 -52.24 0.05
CA LYS A 141 15.01 -53.23 -0.63
C LYS A 141 15.40 -54.37 0.33
N ASP A 142 15.69 -54.04 1.58
CA ASP A 142 16.06 -55.03 2.59
C ASP A 142 14.89 -55.96 2.97
N SER A 143 13.64 -55.49 2.84
CA SER A 143 12.45 -56.31 3.06
C SER A 143 12.12 -57.25 1.89
N LEU A 144 12.62 -56.98 0.69
CA LEU A 144 12.40 -57.81 -0.52
C LEU A 144 13.44 -58.92 -0.70
N GLY A 145 14.53 -58.92 0.09
CA GLY A 145 15.59 -59.92 0.06
C GLY A 145 15.46 -61.07 1.07
N LYS A 146 14.37 -61.12 1.84
CA LYS A 146 14.07 -62.20 2.81
C LYS A 146 12.81 -62.97 2.43
N ILE A 147 12.84 -63.63 1.27
CA ILE A 147 11.99 -64.77 0.90
C ILE A 147 12.88 -65.78 0.18
#